data_AF-A0A1B9EIY1-F1
#
_entry.id   AF-A0A1B9EIY1-F1
#
_cell.length_a   1.000
_cell.length_b   1.000
_cell.length_c   1.000
_cell.angle_alpha   90.00
_cell.angle_beta   90.00
_cell.angle_gamma   90.00
#
_symmetry.space_group_name_H-M   'P 1'
#
loop_
_entity.id
_entity.type
_entity.pdbx_description
1 polymer ?
#
loop_
_entity_poly.entity_id
_entity_poly.type
_entity_poly.pdbx_seq_one_letter_code
_entity_poly.pdbx_strand_id
1 'polypeptide(L)' 'MATQESTATLTAPRPVAGCAHCDKVAQDRDRAKANGDASGVSDCNVRLRRHLGADHS' A
#
# COMPACT_ATOMS: atom_id res chain seq x y z
N MET A 1 17.62 18.40 -2.63
CA MET A 1 17.46 17.12 -1.90
C MET A 1 16.05 17.14 -1.33
N ALA A 2 15.12 16.43 -1.95
CA ALA A 2 13.68 16.62 -1.75
C ALA A 2 13.23 16.13 -0.37
N THR A 3 12.85 17.07 0.47
CA THR A 3 12.06 16.88 1.68
C THR A 3 10.73 16.23 1.31
N GLN A 4 10.53 14.98 1.70
CA GLN A 4 9.23 14.30 1.59
C GLN A 4 8.40 14.66 2.81
N GLU A 5 7.64 15.74 2.69
CA GLU A 5 6.55 16.07 3.59
C GLU A 5 5.42 15.06 3.36
N SER A 6 5.11 14.20 4.35
CA SER A 6 3.95 13.31 4.27
C SER A 6 3.30 13.13 5.64
N THR A 7 2.76 14.23 6.15
CA THR A 7 1.71 14.24 7.16
C THR A 7 0.36 14.01 6.47
N ALA A 8 0.14 12.80 5.96
CA ALA A 8 -1.19 12.37 5.59
C ALA A 8 -1.52 11.14 6.44
N THR A 9 -2.26 11.38 7.52
CA THR A 9 -2.97 10.36 8.30
C THR A 9 -4.04 9.71 7.41
N LEU A 10 -3.60 9.02 6.36
CA LEU A 10 -4.42 8.25 5.45
C LEU A 10 -4.30 6.81 5.93
N THR A 11 -5.32 6.33 6.63
CA THR A 11 -5.45 4.92 7.01
C THR A 11 -5.05 4.05 5.83
N ALA A 12 -4.06 3.17 6.04
CA ALA A 12 -3.60 2.29 4.98
C ALA A 12 -4.78 1.40 4.57
N PRO A 13 -5.04 1.25 3.26
CA PRO A 13 -6.07 0.34 2.78
C PRO A 13 -5.83 -1.07 3.35
N ARG A 14 -6.92 -1.70 3.82
CA ARG A 14 -6.85 -3.07 4.35
C ARG A 14 -6.99 -4.05 3.19
N PRO A 15 -6.08 -5.03 3.06
CA PRO A 15 -6.23 -6.10 2.08
C PRO A 15 -7.47 -6.93 2.39
N VAL A 16 -8.18 -7.39 1.34
CA VAL A 16 -9.33 -8.29 1.49
C VAL A 16 -8.83 -9.71 1.71
N ALA A 17 -9.30 -10.34 2.79
CA ALA A 17 -8.99 -11.73 3.08
C ALA A 17 -9.59 -12.64 1.98
N GLY A 18 -8.76 -13.51 1.41
CA GLY A 18 -9.14 -14.38 0.30
C GLY A 18 -8.74 -13.86 -1.09
N CYS A 19 -8.23 -12.64 -1.20
CA CYS A 19 -7.64 -12.15 -2.46
C CYS A 19 -6.11 -12.30 -2.45
N ALA A 20 -5.60 -13.18 -3.32
CA ALA A 20 -4.15 -13.41 -3.46
C ALA A 20 -3.38 -12.16 -3.90
N HIS A 21 -4.02 -11.24 -4.65
CA HIS A 21 -3.39 -9.99 -5.06
C HIS A 21 -3.26 -9.02 -3.89
N CYS A 22 -4.32 -8.87 -3.09
CA CYS A 22 -4.29 -8.08 -1.86
C CYS A 22 -3.19 -8.55 -0.91
N ASP A 23 -3.03 -9.86 -0.73
CA ASP A 23 -2.03 -10.45 0.16
C ASP A 23 -0.59 -10.16 -0.31
N LYS A 24 -0.31 -10.33 -1.61
CA LYS A 24 0.99 -9.98 -2.19
C LYS A 24 1.34 -8.50 -2.00
N VAL A 25 0.39 -7.60 -2.22
CA VAL A 25 0.61 -6.15 -2.03
C VAL A 25 0.84 -5.83 -0.55
N ALA A 26 0.17 -6.55 0.36
CA ALA A 26 0.40 -6.39 1.80
C ALA A 26 1.81 -6.84 2.21
N GLN A 27 2.30 -7.96 1.67
CA GLN A 27 3.67 -8.43 1.90
C GLN A 27 4.72 -7.47 1.32
N ASP A 28 4.52 -6.98 0.09
CA ASP A 28 5.47 -6.04 -0.53
C ASP A 28 5.54 -4.70 0.24
N ARG A 29 4.38 -4.23 0.72
CA ARG A 29 4.29 -3.07 1.61
C ARG A 29 5.06 -3.29 2.92
N ASP A 30 4.96 -4.48 3.52
CA ASP A 30 5.67 -4.79 4.76
C ASP A 30 7.19 -4.80 4.55
N ARG A 31 7.64 -5.40 3.44
CA ARG A 31 9.05 -5.35 3.03
C ARG A 31 9.53 -3.93 2.75
N ALA A 32 8.73 -3.10 2.09
CA ALA A 32 9.06 -1.70 1.84
C ALA A 32 9.17 -0.92 3.16
N LYS A 33 8.30 -1.18 4.14
CA LYS A 33 8.42 -0.61 5.49
C LYS A 33 9.71 -1.06 6.19
N ALA A 34 10.03 -2.35 6.14
CA ALA A 34 11.24 -2.90 6.74
C ALA A 34 12.52 -2.30 6.13
N ASN A 35 12.49 -2.00 4.83
CA ASN A 35 13.60 -1.36 4.12
C ASN A 35 13.65 0.17 4.29
N GLY A 36 12.65 0.79 4.93
CA GLY A 36 12.53 2.25 5.02
C GLY A 36 12.13 2.92 3.70
N ASP A 37 11.62 2.17 2.73
CA ASP A 37 11.22 2.66 1.42
C ASP A 37 9.79 3.24 1.45
N ALA A 38 9.68 4.50 1.86
CA ALA A 38 8.39 5.19 1.99
C ALA A 38 7.64 5.29 0.64
N SER A 39 8.37 5.34 -0.48
CA SER A 39 7.80 5.41 -1.83
C SER A 39 7.06 4.11 -2.19
N GLY A 40 7.67 2.96 -1.96
CA GLY A 40 7.09 1.63 -2.19
C GLY A 40 5.89 1.36 -1.30
N VAL A 41 5.92 1.82 -0.04
CA VAL A 41 4.74 1.76 0.84
C VAL A 41 3.57 2.55 0.25
N SER A 42 3.83 3.74 -0.29
CA SER A 42 2.82 4.58 -0.94
C SER A 42 2.27 3.93 -2.22
N ASP A 43 3.16 3.43 -3.10
CA ASP A 43 2.77 2.73 -4.34
C ASP A 43 1.91 1.49 -4.03
N CYS A 44 2.28 0.69 -3.02
CA CYS A 44 1.47 -0.45 -2.57
C CYS A 44 0.07 -0.01 -2.12
N ASN A 45 -0.04 1.10 -1.37
CA ASN A 45 -1.34 1.62 -0.94
C ASN A 45 -2.19 2.10 -2.12
N VAL A 46 -1.60 2.74 -3.13
CA VAL A 46 -2.31 3.16 -4.34
C VAL A 46 -2.78 1.96 -5.15
N ARG A 47 -1.92 0.96 -5.36
CA ARG A 47 -2.29 -0.29 -6.05
C ARG A 47 -3.44 -1.02 -5.35
N LEU A 48 -3.38 -1.11 -4.02
CA LEU A 48 -4.43 -1.76 -3.23
C LEU A 48 -5.77 -1.02 -3.36
N ARG A 49 -5.77 0.32 -3.29
CA ARG A 49 -6.99 1.13 -3.49
C ARG A 49 -7.61 0.93 -4.88
N ARG A 50 -6.77 0.94 -5.92
CA ARG A 50 -7.23 0.74 -7.30
C ARG A 50 -7.84 -0.66 -7.50
N HIS A 51 -7.19 -1.68 -6.95
CA HIS A 51 -7.68 -3.05 -7.04
C HIS A 51 -8.99 -3.23 -6.26
N LEU A 52 -9.08 -2.69 -5.04
CA LEU A 52 -10.31 -2.70 -4.26
C LEU A 52 -11.49 -2.08 -5.01
N GLY A 53 -11.28 -0.92 -5.65
CA GLY A 53 -12.34 -0.25 -6.41
C GLY A 53 -12.72 -0.92 -7.73
N ALA A 54 -11.85 -1.76 -8.29
CA ALA A 54 -12.09 -2.42 -9.57
C ALA A 54 -12.60 -3.87 -9.44
N ASP A 55 -12.15 -4.59 -8.41
CA ASP A 55 -12.39 -6.03 -8.23
C ASP A 55 -13.26 -6.33 -7.01
N HIS A 56 -13.31 -5.41 -6.04
CA HIS A 56 -14.03 -5.57 -4.76
C HIS A 56 -15.13 -4.51 -4.57
N SER A 57 -15.66 -3.95 -5.66
CA SER A 57 -16.77 -2.98 -5.68
C SER A 57 -18.14 -3.64 -5.51
#